data_AF-A0A7V9I359-F1
#
_entry.id   AF-A0A7V9I359-F1
#
_cell.length_a   1.000
_cell.length_b   1.000
_cell.length_c   1.000
_cell.angle_alpha   90.00
_cell.angle_beta   90.00
_cell.angle_gamma   90.00
#
_symmetry.space_group_name_H-M   'P 1'
#
loop_
_entity.id
_entity.type
_entity.pdbx_description
1 polymer ?
#
loop_
_entity_poly.entity_id
_entity_poly.type
_entity_poly.pdbx_seq_one_letter_code
_entity_poly.pdbx_strand_id
1 'polypeptide(L)'
;VFVLVYFANLLTLGAHFDRYLLPLVPALGALAGRIRPLVPLAILFLAVPLAWSIRDDVRLTRTDTRVAAADWLERNLPPGARVAADPSTPAVRGIVLPLLLPGPKRGFDSNRAVDRLREQGISHVLVTGAVADRVLAARDRYPREARFYADLRTRARRLYYVSSGKGLAGPWVALYRL
;
A
#
# COMPACT_ATOMS: atom_id res chain seq x y z
N VAL A 1 -11.00 12.69 33.68
CA VAL A 1 -10.63 11.25 33.66
C VAL A 1 -10.86 10.63 32.29
N PHE A 2 -12.09 10.63 31.75
CA PHE A 2 -12.39 10.04 30.43
C PHE A 2 -11.45 10.51 29.30
N VAL A 3 -11.25 11.82 29.12
CA VAL A 3 -10.37 12.38 28.06
C VAL A 3 -8.93 11.87 28.18
N LEU A 4 -8.39 11.80 29.40
CA LEU A 4 -7.01 11.36 29.63
C LEU A 4 -6.84 9.85 29.38
N VAL A 5 -7.79 9.03 29.84
CA VAL A 5 -7.78 7.58 29.64
C VAL A 5 -7.97 7.24 28.15
N TYR A 6 -8.88 7.93 27.48
CA TYR A 6 -9.14 7.74 26.06
C TYR A 6 -7.94 8.19 25.20
N PHE A 7 -7.32 9.32 25.54
CA PHE A 7 -6.10 9.81 24.86
C PHE A 7 -4.92 8.85 25.08
N ALA A 8 -4.70 8.37 26.31
CA ALA A 8 -3.65 7.40 26.61
C ALA A 8 -3.84 6.07 25.84
N ASN A 9 -5.08 5.60 25.72
CA ASN A 9 -5.40 4.41 24.92
C ASN A 9 -5.12 4.66 23.42
N LEU A 10 -5.50 5.83 22.89
CA LEU A 10 -5.23 6.18 21.49
C LEU A 10 -3.74 6.22 21.17
N LEU A 11 -2.88 6.68 22.08
CA LEU A 11 -1.42 6.67 21.88
C LEU A 11 -0.85 5.26 21.65
N THR A 12 -1.55 4.21 22.10
CA THR A 12 -1.11 2.81 21.89
C THR A 12 -1.61 2.22 20.58
N LEU A 13 -2.64 2.81 19.99
CA LEU A 13 -3.22 2.37 18.73
C LEU A 13 -2.47 3.11 17.61
N GLY A 14 -1.53 2.42 16.95
CA GLY A 14 -0.83 2.91 15.76
C GLY A 14 -1.74 3.05 14.52
N ALA A 15 -2.93 3.62 14.71
CA ALA A 15 -3.97 3.82 13.71
C ALA A 15 -4.34 5.31 13.64
N HIS A 16 -4.83 5.72 12.46
CA HIS A 16 -5.31 7.05 12.09
C HIS A 16 -5.95 7.84 13.24
N PHE A 17 -5.12 8.61 13.94
CA PHE A 17 -5.44 9.31 15.18
C PHE A 17 -6.51 10.39 14.96
N ASP A 18 -6.51 10.97 13.76
CA ASP A 18 -7.49 11.91 13.21
C ASP A 18 -8.93 11.41 13.32
N ARG A 19 -9.17 10.13 12.98
CA ARG A 19 -10.52 9.54 13.03
C ARG A 19 -11.08 9.45 14.45
N TYR A 20 -10.20 9.32 15.44
CA TYR A 20 -10.59 9.12 16.83
C TYR A 20 -10.44 10.37 17.71
N LEU A 21 -9.76 11.41 17.22
CA LEU A 21 -9.65 12.69 17.92
C LEU A 21 -10.86 13.61 17.66
N LEU A 22 -11.49 13.50 16.50
CA LEU A 22 -12.66 14.31 16.10
C LEU A 22 -13.76 14.37 17.19
N PRO A 23 -14.14 13.27 17.87
CA PRO A 23 -15.12 13.31 18.95
C PRO A 23 -14.68 14.05 20.21
N LEU A 24 -13.36 14.24 20.43
CA LEU A 24 -12.83 14.94 21.61
C LEU A 24 -12.77 16.46 21.43
N VAL A 25 -12.77 16.96 20.18
CA VAL A 25 -12.61 18.38 19.86
C VAL A 25 -13.65 19.26 20.57
N PRO A 26 -14.95 18.92 20.60
CA PRO A 26 -15.95 19.73 21.31
C PRO A 26 -15.72 19.76 22.84
N ALA A 27 -15.33 18.63 23.43
CA ALA A 27 -15.08 18.53 24.87
C ALA A 27 -13.84 19.33 25.29
N LEU A 28 -12.77 19.28 24.48
CA LEU A 28 -11.57 20.10 24.67
C LEU A 28 -11.88 21.59 24.51
N GLY A 29 -12.70 21.97 23.52
CA GLY A 29 -13.16 23.34 23.32
C GLY A 29 -13.99 23.88 24.50
N ALA A 30 -14.95 23.11 25.00
CA ALA A 30 -15.76 23.49 26.16
C ALA A 30 -14.92 23.62 27.44
N LEU A 31 -13.95 22.73 27.64
CA LEU A 31 -13.04 22.77 28.80
C LEU A 31 -12.11 23.98 28.75
N ALA A 32 -11.56 24.29 27.57
CA ALA A 32 -10.70 25.45 27.34
C ALA A 32 -11.46 26.78 27.53
N GLY A 33 -12.72 26.85 27.10
CA GLY A 33 -13.57 28.04 27.30
C GLY A 33 -13.96 28.28 28.77
N ARG A 34 -14.05 27.21 29.57
CA ARG A 34 -14.42 27.29 31.00
C ARG A 34 -13.24 27.52 31.92
N ILE A 35 -12.06 26.99 31.61
CA ILE A 35 -10.87 27.05 32.48
C ILE A 35 -9.68 27.54 31.64
N ARG A 36 -9.50 28.87 31.58
CA ARG A 36 -8.46 29.53 30.77
C ARG A 36 -7.03 28.96 30.95
N PRO A 37 -6.59 28.56 32.16
CA PRO A 37 -5.28 27.92 32.33
C PRO A 37 -5.10 26.58 31.59
N LEU A 38 -6.19 25.91 31.18
CA LEU A 38 -6.13 24.66 30.43
C LEU A 38 -5.99 24.86 28.92
N VAL A 39 -6.06 26.10 28.42
CA VAL A 39 -5.90 26.42 26.99
C VAL A 39 -4.57 25.91 26.42
N PRO A 40 -3.40 26.13 27.06
CA PRO A 40 -2.12 25.60 26.54
C PRO A 40 -2.11 24.08 26.44
N LEU A 41 -2.75 23.41 27.41
CA LEU A 41 -2.85 21.95 27.43
C LEU A 41 -3.77 21.44 26.31
N ALA A 42 -4.91 22.11 26.07
CA ALA A 42 -5.80 21.81 24.95
C ALA A 42 -5.10 22.03 23.59
N ILE A 43 -4.33 23.11 23.44
CA ILE A 43 -3.51 23.36 22.24
C ILE A 43 -2.49 22.24 22.05
N LEU A 44 -1.76 21.83 23.10
CA LEU A 44 -0.79 20.75 23.03
C LEU A 44 -1.43 19.42 22.60
N PHE A 45 -2.60 19.08 23.16
CA PHE A 45 -3.35 17.88 22.82
C PHE A 45 -3.86 17.87 21.38
N LEU A 46 -4.08 19.03 20.76
CA LEU A 46 -4.49 19.15 19.36
C LEU A 46 -3.29 19.26 18.39
N ALA A 47 -2.20 19.89 18.81
CA ALA A 47 -1.04 20.15 17.96
C ALA A 47 -0.30 18.87 17.55
N VAL A 48 -0.13 17.92 18.48
CA VAL A 48 0.53 16.63 18.19
C VAL A 48 -0.23 15.80 17.14
N PRO A 49 -1.54 15.51 17.31
CA PRO A 49 -2.28 14.75 16.30
C PRO A 49 -2.42 15.52 14.98
N LEU A 50 -2.57 16.85 15.02
CA LEU A 50 -2.57 17.67 13.81
C LEU A 50 -1.26 17.54 13.03
N ALA A 51 -0.11 17.62 13.71
CA ALA A 51 1.20 17.46 13.07
C ALA A 51 1.38 16.05 12.47
N TRP A 52 0.85 15.01 13.13
CA TRP A 52 0.85 13.65 12.60
C TRP A 52 -0.04 13.52 11.37
N SER A 53 -1.27 14.05 11.40
CA SER A 53 -2.19 14.06 10.26
C SER A 53 -1.58 14.78 9.06
N ILE A 54 -1.03 15.98 9.25
CA ILE A 54 -0.36 16.72 8.18
C ILE A 54 0.80 15.89 7.61
N ARG A 55 1.60 15.24 8.45
CA ARG A 55 2.73 14.43 7.99
C ARG A 55 2.29 13.22 7.17
N ASP A 56 1.17 12.60 7.53
CA ASP A 56 0.58 11.48 6.79
C ASP A 56 -0.05 11.95 5.48
N ASP A 57 -0.80 13.05 5.49
CA ASP A 57 -1.44 13.63 4.30
C ASP A 57 -0.41 14.15 3.29
N VAL A 58 0.72 14.70 3.75
CA VAL A 58 1.84 15.08 2.88
C VAL A 58 2.42 13.88 2.12
N ARG A 59 2.22 12.64 2.57
CA ARG A 59 2.55 11.46 1.78
C ARG A 59 1.51 11.18 0.70
N LEU A 60 0.24 11.51 0.94
CA LEU A 60 -0.85 11.35 -0.03
C LEU A 60 -0.80 12.39 -1.15
N THR A 61 -0.18 13.56 -0.92
CA THR A 61 0.03 14.57 -1.97
C THR A 61 1.13 14.19 -2.97
N ARG A 62 1.93 13.16 -2.65
CA ARG A 62 2.98 12.66 -3.54
C ARG A 62 2.40 11.73 -4.59
N THR A 63 3.00 11.76 -5.78
CA THR A 63 2.63 10.85 -6.87
C THR A 63 2.79 9.39 -6.43
N ASP A 64 1.75 8.58 -6.60
CA ASP A 64 1.82 7.15 -6.32
C ASP A 64 2.72 6.46 -7.36
N THR A 65 3.61 5.59 -6.89
CA THR A 65 4.37 4.60 -7.68
C THR A 65 3.58 3.91 -8.80
N ARG A 66 2.29 3.64 -8.60
CA ARG A 66 1.39 3.05 -9.60
C ARG A 66 1.15 3.99 -10.77
N VAL A 67 1.06 5.30 -10.53
CA VAL A 67 0.95 6.31 -11.59
C VAL A 67 2.25 6.36 -12.39
N ALA A 68 3.39 6.45 -11.70
CA ALA A 68 4.70 6.44 -12.36
C ALA A 68 4.94 5.15 -13.17
N ALA A 69 4.46 4.00 -12.67
CA ALA A 69 4.51 2.73 -13.38
C ALA A 69 3.59 2.73 -14.60
N ALA A 70 2.37 3.26 -14.49
CA ALA A 70 1.44 3.37 -15.61
C ALA A 70 2.06 4.18 -16.76
N ASP A 71 2.58 5.37 -16.45
CA ASP A 71 3.21 6.25 -17.45
C ASP A 71 4.42 5.58 -18.12
N TRP A 72 5.18 4.78 -17.37
CA TRP A 72 6.31 4.04 -17.94
C TRP A 72 5.81 2.91 -18.85
N LEU A 73 4.81 2.14 -18.41
CA LEU A 73 4.24 1.03 -19.16
C LEU A 73 3.64 1.49 -20.48
N GLU A 74 2.90 2.60 -20.50
CA GLU A 74 2.31 3.15 -21.72
C GLU A 74 3.35 3.54 -22.78
N ARG A 75 4.54 3.97 -22.35
CA ARG A 75 5.63 4.40 -23.23
C ARG A 75 6.56 3.27 -23.66
N ASN A 76 6.62 2.16 -22.91
CA ASN A 76 7.67 1.15 -23.06
C ASN A 76 7.15 -0.27 -23.31
N LEU A 77 5.86 -0.55 -23.11
CA LEU A 77 5.31 -1.86 -23.45
C LEU A 77 5.27 -2.03 -24.97
N PRO A 78 5.82 -3.15 -25.51
CA PRO A 78 5.70 -3.42 -26.92
C PRO A 78 4.23 -3.64 -27.32
N PRO A 79 3.82 -3.23 -28.53
CA PRO A 79 2.48 -3.53 -29.04
C PRO A 79 2.16 -5.03 -28.95
N GLY A 80 0.97 -5.37 -28.47
CA GLY A 80 0.55 -6.77 -28.29
C GLY A 80 1.14 -7.48 -27.07
N ALA A 81 1.87 -6.78 -26.19
CA ALA A 81 2.31 -7.35 -24.92
C ALA A 81 1.13 -7.89 -24.09
N ARG A 82 1.28 -9.14 -23.64
CA ARG A 82 0.30 -9.83 -22.77
C ARG A 82 0.85 -9.85 -21.36
N VAL A 83 0.23 -9.08 -20.49
CA VAL A 83 0.67 -8.82 -19.12
C VAL A 83 -0.25 -9.53 -18.14
N ALA A 84 0.33 -10.32 -17.24
CA ALA A 84 -0.34 -10.75 -16.01
C ALA A 84 -0.06 -9.75 -14.90
N ALA A 85 -1.06 -9.37 -14.10
CA ALA A 85 -0.90 -8.29 -13.13
C ALA A 85 -1.43 -8.68 -11.74
N ASP A 86 -0.65 -8.39 -10.69
CA ASP A 86 -1.13 -8.45 -9.32
C ASP A 86 -2.33 -7.51 -9.11
N PRO A 87 -3.20 -7.78 -8.13
CA PRO A 87 -4.18 -6.80 -7.70
C PRO A 87 -3.46 -5.57 -7.13
N SER A 88 -4.13 -4.41 -7.20
CA SER A 88 -3.56 -3.14 -6.74
C SER A 88 -2.34 -2.65 -7.55
N THR A 89 -2.17 -3.09 -8.80
CA THR A 89 -1.33 -2.45 -9.82
C THR A 89 -2.16 -1.43 -10.63
N PRO A 90 -1.53 -0.50 -11.36
CA PRO A 90 -2.28 0.38 -12.25
C PRO A 90 -3.03 -0.40 -13.34
N ALA A 91 -4.18 0.13 -13.77
CA ALA A 91 -4.87 -0.36 -14.96
C ALA A 91 -4.17 0.21 -16.20
N VAL A 92 -3.53 -0.64 -16.99
CA VAL A 92 -2.86 -0.26 -18.24
C VAL A 92 -3.24 -1.17 -19.39
N ARG A 93 -3.08 -0.67 -20.61
CA ARG A 93 -3.24 -1.48 -21.82
C ARG A 93 -2.25 -2.66 -21.81
N GLY A 94 -2.70 -3.82 -22.29
CA GLY A 94 -1.91 -5.06 -22.33
C GLY A 94 -2.07 -5.96 -21.10
N ILE A 95 -2.71 -5.49 -20.02
CA ILE A 95 -3.16 -6.40 -18.96
C ILE A 95 -4.29 -7.26 -19.51
N VAL A 96 -4.00 -8.54 -19.68
CA VAL A 96 -4.94 -9.54 -20.19
C VAL A 96 -5.28 -10.60 -19.14
N LEU A 97 -4.50 -10.67 -18.06
CA LEU A 97 -4.67 -11.66 -17.00
C LEU A 97 -4.52 -11.01 -15.60
N PRO A 98 -5.61 -10.63 -14.94
CA PRO A 98 -5.55 -10.23 -13.54
C PRO A 98 -5.31 -11.45 -12.65
N LEU A 99 -4.28 -11.39 -11.80
CA LEU A 99 -4.00 -12.40 -10.78
C LEU A 99 -4.92 -12.22 -9.58
N LEU A 100 -5.35 -13.32 -8.96
CA LEU A 100 -6.25 -13.25 -7.81
C LEU A 100 -5.48 -12.84 -6.56
N LEU A 101 -6.15 -12.06 -5.70
CA LEU A 101 -5.59 -11.61 -4.43
C LEU A 101 -5.48 -12.79 -3.44
N PRO A 102 -4.26 -13.14 -2.96
CA PRO A 102 -4.08 -14.14 -1.91
C PRO A 102 -4.76 -13.69 -0.62
N GLY A 103 -5.43 -14.62 0.06
CA GLY A 103 -6.13 -14.33 1.30
C GLY A 103 -6.62 -15.59 2.01
N PRO A 104 -7.00 -15.46 3.30
CA PRO A 104 -7.50 -16.58 4.07
C PRO A 104 -8.78 -17.15 3.44
N LYS A 105 -8.93 -18.47 3.47
CA LYS A 105 -10.06 -19.23 2.90
C LYS A 105 -10.22 -19.10 1.37
N ARG A 106 -9.24 -18.55 0.66
CA ARG A 106 -9.19 -18.56 -0.81
C ARG A 106 -8.33 -19.71 -1.30
N GLY A 107 -8.73 -20.34 -2.39
CA GLY A 107 -7.91 -21.34 -3.07
C GLY A 107 -6.68 -20.69 -3.71
N PHE A 108 -5.65 -21.50 -3.95
CA PHE A 108 -4.45 -21.05 -4.67
C PHE A 108 -4.81 -20.65 -6.11
N ASP A 109 -4.35 -19.47 -6.53
CA ASP A 109 -4.45 -19.04 -7.92
C ASP A 109 -3.39 -19.78 -8.75
N SER A 110 -3.85 -20.74 -9.56
CA SER A 110 -2.99 -21.50 -10.45
C SER A 110 -2.15 -20.64 -11.42
N ASN A 111 -2.61 -19.42 -11.75
CA ASN A 111 -1.88 -18.49 -12.61
C ASN A 111 -0.68 -17.82 -11.91
N ARG A 112 -0.52 -17.99 -10.59
CA ARG A 112 0.69 -17.62 -9.85
C ARG A 112 1.79 -18.68 -10.00
N ALA A 113 2.10 -19.03 -11.24
CA ALA A 113 3.17 -19.96 -11.60
C ALA A 113 3.82 -19.49 -12.90
N VAL A 114 5.14 -19.26 -12.89
CA VAL A 114 5.87 -18.74 -14.05
C VAL A 114 5.70 -19.62 -15.28
N ASP A 115 5.77 -20.94 -15.12
CA ASP A 115 5.65 -21.88 -16.24
C ASP A 115 4.26 -21.84 -16.88
N ARG A 116 3.20 -21.81 -16.06
CA ARG A 116 1.81 -21.68 -16.55
C ARG A 116 1.59 -20.36 -17.29
N LEU A 117 2.16 -19.25 -16.79
CA LEU A 117 2.07 -17.96 -17.48
C LEU A 117 2.73 -18.02 -18.86
N ARG A 118 3.90 -18.65 -18.97
CA ARG A 118 4.57 -18.87 -20.26
C ARG A 118 3.73 -19.74 -21.20
N GLU A 119 3.17 -20.84 -20.71
CA GLU A 119 2.27 -21.72 -21.48
C GLU A 119 1.03 -20.98 -22.00
N GLN A 120 0.49 -20.05 -21.20
CA GLN A 120 -0.64 -19.20 -21.59
C GLN A 120 -0.25 -18.08 -22.55
N GLY A 121 1.02 -17.96 -22.94
CA GLY A 121 1.54 -16.91 -23.81
C GLY A 121 1.58 -15.52 -23.16
N ILE A 122 1.67 -15.47 -21.82
CA ILE A 122 1.96 -14.23 -21.08
C ILE A 122 3.45 -13.95 -21.21
N SER A 123 3.79 -12.73 -21.63
CA SER A 123 5.19 -12.31 -21.83
C SER A 123 5.72 -11.44 -20.70
N HIS A 124 4.83 -10.82 -19.92
CA HIS A 124 5.21 -9.89 -18.87
C HIS A 124 4.37 -10.10 -17.61
N VAL A 125 4.97 -9.84 -16.44
CA VAL A 125 4.28 -9.88 -15.15
C VAL A 125 4.50 -8.58 -14.39
N LEU A 126 3.41 -7.90 -14.05
CA LEU A 126 3.40 -6.69 -13.24
C LEU A 126 3.03 -7.05 -11.81
N VAL A 127 3.92 -6.77 -10.86
CA VAL A 127 3.73 -7.10 -9.44
C VAL A 127 3.92 -5.88 -8.56
N THR A 128 3.33 -5.91 -7.36
CA THR A 128 3.39 -4.79 -6.40
C THR A 128 3.62 -5.24 -4.97
N GLY A 129 4.33 -4.42 -4.19
CA GLY A 129 4.56 -4.60 -2.76
C GLY A 129 3.28 -4.67 -1.93
N ALA A 130 2.20 -4.04 -2.38
CA ALA A 130 0.90 -4.13 -1.69
C ALA A 130 0.37 -5.58 -1.61
N VAL A 131 0.84 -6.49 -2.47
CA VAL A 131 0.50 -7.91 -2.43
C VAL A 131 1.71 -8.73 -2.00
N ALA A 132 2.84 -8.53 -2.67
CA ALA A 132 4.04 -9.34 -2.46
C ALA A 132 4.57 -9.25 -1.02
N ASP A 133 4.60 -8.07 -0.41
CA ASP A 133 5.23 -7.91 0.92
C ASP A 133 4.47 -8.68 2.01
N ARG A 134 3.12 -8.62 1.99
CA ARG A 134 2.30 -9.40 2.94
C ARG A 134 2.38 -10.91 2.71
N VAL A 135 2.48 -11.35 1.45
CA VAL A 135 2.63 -12.78 1.12
C VAL A 135 3.98 -13.28 1.59
N LEU A 136 5.05 -12.53 1.32
CA LEU A 136 6.42 -12.89 1.71
C LEU A 136 6.62 -12.87 3.23
N ALA A 137 5.95 -11.94 3.94
CA ALA A 137 5.92 -11.88 5.39
C ALA A 137 5.13 -13.06 6.02
N ALA A 138 4.14 -13.60 5.30
CA ALA A 138 3.34 -14.74 5.73
C ALA A 138 3.65 -16.02 4.93
N ARG A 139 4.91 -16.23 4.53
CA ARG A 139 5.33 -17.35 3.67
C ARG A 139 4.94 -18.73 4.20
N ASP A 140 4.89 -18.91 5.52
CA ASP A 140 4.50 -20.19 6.14
C ASP A 140 3.02 -20.51 5.89
N ARG A 141 2.20 -19.46 5.67
CA ARG A 141 0.78 -19.57 5.33
C ARG A 141 0.52 -19.57 3.82
N TYR A 142 1.39 -18.93 3.03
CA TYR A 142 1.26 -18.80 1.58
C TYR A 142 2.53 -19.27 0.84
N PRO A 143 2.96 -20.53 1.02
CA PRO A 143 4.26 -20.98 0.50
C PRO A 143 4.31 -21.00 -1.02
N ARG A 144 3.18 -21.28 -1.69
CA ARG A 144 3.11 -21.35 -3.16
C ARG A 144 3.15 -19.96 -3.78
N GLU A 145 2.41 -19.00 -3.22
CA GLU A 145 2.42 -17.61 -3.66
C GLU A 145 3.77 -16.93 -3.36
N ALA A 146 4.39 -17.24 -2.22
CA ALA A 146 5.73 -16.76 -1.91
C ALA A 146 6.77 -17.30 -2.92
N ARG A 147 6.66 -18.58 -3.30
CA ARG A 147 7.50 -19.18 -4.34
C ARG A 147 7.35 -18.50 -5.69
N PHE A 148 6.13 -18.13 -6.10
CA PHE A 148 5.91 -17.38 -7.33
C PHE A 148 6.74 -16.09 -7.40
N TYR A 149 6.77 -15.31 -6.32
CA TYR A 149 7.58 -14.08 -6.28
C TYR A 149 9.09 -14.37 -6.29
N ALA A 150 9.53 -15.46 -5.66
CA ALA A 150 10.92 -15.90 -5.73
C ALA A 150 11.31 -16.36 -7.16
N ASP A 151 10.42 -17.09 -7.83
CA ASP A 151 10.59 -17.54 -9.21
C ASP A 151 10.67 -16.35 -10.17
N LEU A 152 9.84 -15.31 -10.01
CA LEU A 152 9.97 -14.09 -10.83
C LEU A 152 11.33 -13.40 -10.66
N ARG A 153 11.86 -13.37 -9.43
CA ARG A 153 13.17 -12.74 -9.15
C ARG A 153 14.35 -13.52 -9.71
N THR A 154 14.21 -14.83 -9.88
CA THR A 154 15.32 -15.73 -10.26
C THR A 154 15.23 -16.22 -11.70
N ARG A 155 14.02 -16.36 -12.26
CA ARG A 155 13.73 -16.98 -13.56
C ARG A 155 13.22 -15.99 -14.62
N ALA A 156 13.01 -14.73 -14.26
CA ALA A 156 12.51 -13.70 -15.16
C ALA A 156 13.40 -12.44 -15.09
N ARG A 157 13.40 -11.64 -16.16
CA ARG A 157 14.19 -10.41 -16.23
C ARG A 157 13.36 -9.23 -15.75
N ARG A 158 13.79 -8.55 -14.69
CA ARG A 158 13.15 -7.30 -14.24
C ARG A 158 13.46 -6.18 -15.23
N LEU A 159 12.44 -5.67 -15.91
CA LEU A 159 12.54 -4.56 -16.86
C LEU A 159 12.37 -3.20 -16.19
N TYR A 160 11.51 -3.14 -15.17
CA TYR A 160 11.17 -1.91 -14.47
C TYR A 160 11.01 -2.15 -12.97
N TYR A 161 11.41 -1.17 -12.18
CA TYR A 161 11.22 -1.15 -10.73
C TYR A 161 11.08 0.29 -10.26
N VAL A 162 10.06 0.56 -9.45
CA VAL A 162 9.89 1.82 -8.76
C VAL A 162 9.42 1.54 -7.32
N SER A 163 9.93 2.30 -6.37
CA SER A 163 9.55 2.23 -4.97
C SER A 163 9.22 3.62 -4.44
N SER A 164 8.57 3.68 -3.27
CA SER A 164 8.43 4.95 -2.56
C SER A 164 9.81 5.55 -2.23
N GLY A 165 9.86 6.88 -2.16
CA GLY A 165 11.09 7.66 -2.07
C GLY A 165 11.26 8.62 -3.27
N LYS A 166 12.16 9.60 -3.14
CA LYS A 166 12.44 10.61 -4.18
C LYS A 166 11.20 11.34 -4.73
N GLY A 167 10.23 11.63 -3.86
CA GLY A 167 8.98 12.30 -4.24
C GLY A 167 7.81 11.37 -4.57
N LEU A 168 8.01 10.04 -4.58
CA LEU A 168 6.95 9.05 -4.79
C LEU A 168 6.43 8.46 -3.48
N ALA A 169 5.14 8.14 -3.45
CA ALA A 169 4.46 7.40 -2.39
C ALA A 169 3.87 6.08 -2.92
N GLY A 170 3.33 5.24 -2.02
CA GLY A 170 2.73 3.96 -2.39
C GLY A 170 3.67 2.74 -2.30
N PRO A 171 3.16 1.54 -2.61
CA PRO A 171 3.95 0.30 -2.60
C PRO A 171 4.92 0.27 -3.77
N TRP A 172 6.01 -0.50 -3.68
CA TRP A 172 6.84 -0.69 -4.88
C TRP A 172 6.04 -1.39 -6.00
N VAL A 173 6.42 -1.12 -7.25
CA VAL A 173 5.88 -1.77 -8.46
C VAL A 173 7.03 -2.26 -9.32
N ALA A 174 6.92 -3.47 -9.86
CA ALA A 174 7.94 -4.05 -10.72
C ALA A 174 7.33 -4.76 -11.92
N LEU A 175 7.97 -4.61 -13.08
CA LEU A 175 7.64 -5.37 -14.29
C LEU A 175 8.74 -6.38 -14.56
N TYR A 176 8.34 -7.63 -14.76
CA TYR A 176 9.20 -8.71 -15.20
C TYR A 176 8.83 -9.14 -16.62
N ARG A 177 9.84 -9.50 -17.40
CA ARG A 177 9.70 -10.22 -18.67
C ARG A 177 9.97 -11.70 -18.40
N LEU A 178 8.98 -12.54 -18.73
CA LEU A 178 9.07 -13.99 -18.61
C LEU A 178 9.95 -14.60 -19.70
#